data_AF-Q9ATZ6-F1
#
_entry.id   AF-Q9ATZ6-F1
#
_cell.length_a   1.000
_cell.length_b   1.000
_cell.length_c   1.000
_cell.angle_alpha   90.00
_cell.angle_beta   90.00
_cell.angle_gamma   90.00
#
_symmetry.space_group_name_H-M   'P 1'
#
loop_
_entity.id
_entity.type
_entity.pdbx_description
1 polymer ?
#
loop_
_entity_poly.entity_id
_entity_poly.type
_entity_poly.pdbx_seq_one_letter_code
_entity_poly.pdbx_strand_id
1 'polypeptide(L)'
;MDPGKPWNSLSLRRKPAVLAIRISRELQRRPLLAKCVPTAIGFAFGDCLTQFMNRDRKRTLREQWSFSRTGTMLCVGALCAGPVLLSFGRWMDLSILPTAPTSPLALSVKFLLDQVVGCFIWQVAYITINPAYRRSAVALLESSSVMIETQTQRLGLRHAHHAVAS
;
A
#
# COMPACT_ATOMS: atom_id res chain seq x y z
N MET A 1 59.75 -8.05 10.46
CA MET A 1 58.70 -7.03 10.35
C MET A 1 58.19 -7.07 8.92
N ASP A 2 57.02 -7.67 8.70
CA ASP A 2 56.42 -7.79 7.37
C ASP A 2 55.41 -6.65 7.18
N PRO A 3 55.67 -5.67 6.29
CA PRO A 3 54.72 -4.62 5.98
C PRO A 3 53.82 -5.09 4.84
N GLY A 4 52.52 -5.24 5.13
CA GLY A 4 51.49 -5.19 4.08
C GLY A 4 50.82 -6.53 3.75
N LYS A 5 49.72 -6.82 4.46
CA LYS A 5 48.61 -7.60 3.91
C LYS A 5 47.29 -6.80 3.99
N PRO A 6 47.03 -5.86 3.06
CA PRO A 6 45.72 -5.20 2.96
C PRO A 6 44.79 -5.97 2.02
N TRP A 7 44.46 -7.25 2.29
CA TRP A 7 43.69 -8.06 1.31
C TRP A 7 42.63 -9.00 1.90
N ASN A 8 42.01 -8.67 3.04
CA ASN A 8 40.91 -9.49 3.59
C ASN A 8 39.52 -8.82 3.60
N SER A 9 39.35 -7.59 3.13
CA SER A 9 38.05 -6.91 3.13
C SER A 9 37.19 -7.14 1.87
N LEU A 10 37.76 -7.66 0.78
CA LEU A 10 37.06 -7.87 -0.50
C LEU A 10 36.25 -9.18 -0.58
N SER A 11 36.52 -10.17 0.28
CA SER A 11 35.84 -11.47 0.25
C SER A 11 34.44 -11.44 0.87
N LEU A 12 34.17 -10.48 1.77
CA LEU A 12 32.88 -10.34 2.47
C LEU A 12 31.80 -9.69 1.58
N ARG A 13 32.16 -8.83 0.62
CA ARG A 13 31.20 -8.18 -0.30
C ARG A 13 30.70 -9.10 -1.44
N ARG A 14 31.44 -10.15 -1.81
CA ARG A 14 31.04 -11.06 -2.91
C ARG A 14 29.90 -12.00 -2.53
N LYS A 15 29.86 -12.45 -1.27
CA LYS A 15 28.82 -13.38 -0.77
C LYS A 15 27.38 -12.83 -0.89
N PRO A 16 27.07 -11.58 -0.49
CA PRO A 16 25.72 -11.03 -0.63
C PRO A 16 25.33 -10.78 -2.09
N ALA A 17 26.26 -10.34 -2.94
CA ALA A 17 25.98 -10.12 -4.36
C ALA A 17 25.62 -11.43 -5.09
N VAL A 18 26.38 -12.51 -4.82
CA VAL A 18 26.09 -13.83 -5.38
C VAL A 18 24.77 -14.39 -4.85
N LEU A 19 24.47 -14.18 -3.57
CA LEU A 19 23.18 -14.56 -2.98
C LEU A 19 22.02 -13.79 -3.60
N ALA A 20 22.17 -12.47 -3.77
CA ALA A 20 21.16 -11.62 -4.41
C ALA A 20 20.89 -12.05 -5.86
N ILE A 21 21.94 -12.38 -6.63
CA ILE A 21 21.79 -12.88 -8.01
C ILE A 21 21.06 -14.24 -8.03
N ARG A 22 21.39 -15.16 -7.12
CA ARG A 22 20.69 -16.46 -7.02
C ARG A 22 19.23 -16.31 -6.62
N ILE A 23 18.96 -15.48 -5.61
CA ILE A 23 17.59 -15.15 -5.18
C ILE A 23 16.84 -14.49 -6.34
N SER A 24 17.44 -13.54 -7.05
CA SER A 24 16.82 -12.86 -8.19
C SER A 24 16.48 -13.84 -9.33
N ARG A 25 17.38 -14.76 -9.66
CA ARG A 25 17.10 -15.84 -10.64
C ARG A 25 15.97 -16.76 -10.20
N GLU A 26 15.89 -17.09 -8.93
CA GLU A 26 14.82 -17.95 -8.42
C GLU A 26 13.48 -17.22 -8.34
N LEU A 27 13.48 -15.94 -7.99
CA LEU A 27 12.28 -15.08 -8.03
C LEU A 27 11.78 -14.89 -9.47
N GLN A 28 12.68 -14.79 -10.45
CA GLN A 28 12.31 -14.72 -11.87
C GLN A 28 11.63 -16.00 -12.37
N ARG A 29 11.96 -17.17 -11.81
CA ARG A 29 11.28 -18.43 -12.14
C ARG A 29 9.86 -18.51 -11.60
N ARG A 30 9.55 -17.76 -10.54
CA ARG A 30 8.25 -17.78 -9.85
C ARG A 30 7.75 -16.36 -9.58
N PRO A 31 7.48 -15.57 -10.63
CA PRO A 31 7.11 -14.16 -10.50
C PRO A 31 5.85 -13.95 -9.66
N LEU A 32 4.94 -14.92 -9.68
CA LEU A 32 3.72 -14.89 -8.86
C LEU A 32 4.05 -14.99 -7.37
N LEU A 33 4.88 -15.94 -6.94
CA LEU A 33 5.27 -16.06 -5.53
C LEU A 33 6.10 -14.86 -5.08
N ALA A 34 6.99 -14.38 -5.96
CA ALA A 34 7.84 -13.22 -5.71
C ALA A 34 7.03 -11.94 -5.41
N LYS A 35 5.82 -11.80 -5.99
CA LYS A 35 4.94 -10.67 -5.73
C LYS A 35 3.94 -10.98 -4.61
N CYS A 36 3.28 -12.14 -4.64
CA CYS A 36 2.21 -12.46 -3.71
C CYS A 36 2.68 -12.59 -2.25
N VAL A 37 3.85 -13.18 -1.98
CA VAL A 37 4.33 -13.37 -0.61
C VAL A 37 4.66 -12.02 0.07
N PRO A 38 5.47 -11.13 -0.52
CA PRO A 38 5.69 -9.81 0.06
C PRO A 38 4.41 -8.97 0.16
N THR A 39 3.51 -9.05 -0.83
CA THR A 39 2.23 -8.34 -0.77
C THR A 39 1.34 -8.86 0.37
N ALA A 40 1.26 -10.17 0.57
CA ALA A 40 0.53 -10.78 1.69
C ALA A 40 1.05 -10.30 3.04
N ILE A 41 2.39 -10.33 3.21
CA ILE A 41 3.05 -9.86 4.42
C ILE A 41 2.81 -8.36 4.62
N GLY A 42 2.93 -7.56 3.56
CA GLY A 42 2.70 -6.11 3.62
C GLY A 42 1.27 -5.76 4.03
N PHE A 43 0.28 -6.48 3.52
CA PHE A 43 -1.13 -6.28 3.88
C PHE A 43 -1.40 -6.63 5.34
N ALA A 44 -0.91 -7.79 5.79
CA ALA A 44 -1.00 -8.21 7.18
C ALA A 44 -0.30 -7.22 8.13
N PHE A 45 0.90 -6.80 7.76
CA PHE A 45 1.68 -5.82 8.52
C PHE A 45 0.99 -4.46 8.61
N GLY A 46 0.42 -3.97 7.50
CA GLY A 46 -0.36 -2.73 7.50
C GLY A 46 -1.56 -2.79 8.47
N ASP A 47 -2.24 -3.95 8.53
CA ASP A 47 -3.30 -4.15 9.51
C ASP A 47 -2.79 -4.20 10.95
N CYS A 48 -1.69 -4.93 11.22
CA CYS A 48 -1.02 -4.91 12.52
C CYS A 48 -0.67 -3.48 12.98
N LEU A 49 -0.10 -2.68 12.09
CA LEU A 49 0.24 -1.28 12.37
C LEU A 49 -1.02 -0.46 12.68
N THR A 50 -2.08 -0.65 11.91
CA THR A 50 -3.36 0.04 12.11
C THR A 50 -4.01 -0.34 13.44
N GLN A 51 -3.97 -1.62 13.82
CA GLN A 51 -4.43 -2.11 15.13
C GLN A 51 -3.61 -1.49 16.26
N PHE A 52 -2.28 -1.46 16.10
CA PHE A 52 -1.38 -0.88 17.07
C PHE A 52 -1.62 0.62 17.26
N MET A 53 -1.83 1.37 16.18
CA MET A 53 -2.09 2.82 16.24
C MET A 53 -3.45 3.15 16.85
N ASN A 54 -4.48 2.34 16.60
CA ASN A 54 -5.83 2.54 17.12
C ASN A 54 -6.10 1.83 18.46
N ARG A 55 -5.04 1.37 19.15
CA ARG A 55 -5.20 0.65 20.41
C ARG A 55 -5.65 1.59 21.53
N ASP A 56 -6.64 1.16 22.29
CA ASP A 56 -7.00 1.76 23.56
C ASP A 56 -6.01 1.28 24.64
N ARG A 57 -5.26 2.22 25.23
CA ARG A 57 -4.25 1.88 26.26
C ARG A 57 -4.87 1.28 27.52
N LYS A 58 -6.19 1.42 27.73
CA LYS A 58 -6.90 0.93 28.92
C LYS A 58 -7.34 -0.53 28.83
N ARG A 59 -7.42 -1.11 27.64
CA ARG A 59 -7.84 -2.51 27.45
C ARG A 59 -6.64 -3.44 27.30
N THR A 60 -6.84 -4.74 27.50
CA THR A 60 -5.77 -5.72 27.29
C THR A 60 -5.41 -5.85 25.81
N LEU A 61 -4.16 -6.21 25.50
CA LEU A 61 -3.72 -6.39 24.09
C LEU A 61 -4.53 -7.47 23.37
N ARG A 62 -4.90 -8.54 24.09
CA ARG A 62 -5.64 -9.68 23.52
C ARG A 62 -7.05 -9.32 23.06
N GLU A 63 -7.71 -8.40 23.77
CA GLU A 63 -9.07 -7.94 23.42
C GLU A 63 -9.10 -7.01 22.21
N GLN A 64 -7.97 -6.38 21.90
CA GLN A 64 -7.88 -5.37 20.84
C GLN A 64 -7.32 -5.93 19.54
N TRP A 65 -6.55 -7.01 19.63
CA TRP A 65 -5.92 -7.64 18.48
C TRP A 65 -6.85 -8.66 17.83
N SER A 66 -7.22 -8.40 16.58
CA SER A 66 -7.99 -9.31 15.74
C SER A 66 -7.08 -10.07 14.78
N PHE A 67 -6.58 -11.22 15.22
CA PHE A 67 -5.77 -12.11 14.38
C PHE A 67 -6.53 -12.63 13.15
N SER A 68 -7.84 -12.86 13.30
CA SER A 68 -8.70 -13.28 12.18
C SER A 68 -8.74 -12.21 11.07
N ARG A 69 -8.83 -10.93 11.45
CA ARG A 69 -8.75 -9.82 10.48
C ARG A 69 -7.39 -9.74 9.82
N THR A 70 -6.31 -9.83 10.60
CA THR A 70 -4.94 -9.82 10.05
C THR A 70 -4.70 -10.98 9.09
N GLY A 71 -5.18 -12.19 9.44
CA GLY A 71 -5.14 -13.35 8.56
C GLY A 71 -5.95 -13.15 7.28
N THR A 72 -7.11 -12.50 7.37
CA THR A 72 -7.91 -12.16 6.18
C THR A 72 -7.18 -11.16 5.29
N MET A 73 -6.53 -10.14 5.87
CA MET A 73 -5.71 -9.18 5.13
C MET A 73 -4.51 -9.86 4.45
N LEU A 74 -3.89 -10.83 5.12
CA LEU A 74 -2.85 -11.68 4.52
C LEU A 74 -3.38 -12.43 3.30
N CYS A 75 -4.54 -13.09 3.42
CA CYS A 75 -5.18 -13.81 2.33
C CYS A 75 -5.55 -12.89 1.16
N VAL A 76 -6.10 -11.69 1.44
CA VAL A 76 -6.38 -10.70 0.39
C VAL A 76 -5.10 -10.27 -0.32
N GLY A 77 -4.03 -10.02 0.44
CA GLY A 77 -2.73 -9.68 -0.12
C GLY A 77 -2.16 -10.79 -1.03
N ALA A 78 -2.30 -12.06 -0.62
CA ALA A 78 -1.81 -13.22 -1.36
C ALA A 78 -2.65 -13.55 -2.61
N LEU A 79 -3.98 -13.56 -2.46
CA LEU A 79 -4.90 -14.13 -3.46
C LEU A 79 -5.47 -13.06 -4.41
N CYS A 80 -5.59 -11.81 -3.97
CA CYS A 80 -6.18 -10.74 -4.76
C CYS A 80 -5.14 -9.70 -5.16
N ALA A 81 -4.51 -9.04 -4.18
CA ALA A 81 -3.62 -7.91 -4.46
C ALA A 81 -2.35 -8.35 -5.20
N GLY A 82 -1.74 -9.47 -4.82
CA GLY A 82 -0.54 -10.01 -5.47
C GLY A 82 -0.71 -10.23 -6.98
N PRO A 83 -1.72 -11.01 -7.43
CA PRO A 83 -1.98 -11.20 -8.86
C PRO A 83 -2.34 -9.92 -9.61
N VAL A 84 -3.13 -9.03 -8.99
CA VAL A 84 -3.49 -7.73 -9.60
C VAL A 84 -2.26 -6.86 -9.79
N LEU A 85 -1.43 -6.68 -8.75
CA LEU A 85 -0.21 -5.89 -8.81
C LEU A 85 0.83 -6.49 -9.76
N LEU A 86 0.90 -7.83 -9.88
CA LEU A 86 1.76 -8.47 -10.87
C LEU A 86 1.31 -8.14 -12.30
N SER A 87 0.01 -8.25 -12.56
CA SER A 87 -0.57 -7.93 -13.88
C SER A 87 -0.41 -6.45 -14.22
N PHE A 88 -0.63 -5.59 -13.23
CA PHE A 88 -0.41 -4.15 -13.34
C PHE A 88 1.06 -3.82 -13.60
N GLY A 89 2.00 -4.48 -12.91
CA GLY A 89 3.44 -4.35 -13.17
C GLY A 89 3.82 -4.68 -14.61
N ARG A 90 3.30 -5.80 -15.15
CA ARG A 90 3.50 -6.18 -16.56
C ARG A 90 2.94 -5.14 -17.53
N TRP A 91 1.75 -4.61 -17.24
CA TRP A 91 1.18 -3.54 -18.04
C TRP A 91 2.04 -2.26 -18.01
N MET A 92 2.56 -1.88 -16.83
CA MET A 92 3.45 -0.73 -16.69
C MET A 92 4.76 -0.92 -17.44
N ASP A 93 5.31 -2.15 -17.50
CA ASP A 93 6.51 -2.45 -18.27
C ASP A 93 6.32 -2.24 -19.77
N LEU A 94 5.10 -2.45 -20.28
CA LEU A 94 4.75 -2.22 -21.69
C LEU A 94 4.33 -0.77 -21.99
N SER A 95 3.79 -0.06 -21.00
CA SER A 95 3.10 1.22 -21.22
C SER A 95 3.90 2.44 -20.73
N ILE A 96 4.74 2.30 -19.70
CA ILE A 96 5.42 3.43 -19.05
C ILE A 96 6.88 3.45 -19.47
N LEU A 97 7.26 4.50 -20.22
CA LEU A 97 8.61 4.74 -20.71
C LEU A 97 9.25 3.47 -21.33
N PRO A 98 8.58 2.86 -22.33
CA PRO A 98 9.00 1.57 -22.90
C PRO A 98 10.40 1.61 -23.53
N THR A 99 10.87 2.80 -23.94
CA THR A 99 12.19 3.03 -24.52
C THR A 99 13.32 3.10 -23.48
N ALA A 100 13.00 3.38 -22.21
CA ALA A 100 13.97 3.48 -21.11
C ALA A 100 13.42 2.88 -19.79
N PRO A 101 13.05 1.58 -19.79
CA PRO A 101 12.28 0.96 -18.71
C PRO A 101 13.04 0.82 -17.39
N THR A 102 14.38 0.92 -17.44
CA THR A 102 15.29 0.84 -16.29
C THR A 102 15.80 2.20 -15.82
N SER A 103 15.35 3.30 -16.45
CA SER A 103 15.72 4.64 -16.01
C SER A 103 15.23 4.88 -14.57
N PRO A 104 15.97 5.62 -13.73
CA PRO A 104 15.54 5.92 -12.36
C PRO A 104 14.16 6.55 -12.30
N LEU A 105 13.81 7.38 -13.28
CA LEU A 105 12.48 7.99 -13.42
C LEU A 105 11.41 6.92 -13.67
N ALA A 106 11.60 6.03 -14.64
CA ALA A 106 10.65 4.95 -14.91
C ALA A 106 10.44 4.06 -13.69
N LEU A 107 11.52 3.70 -13.00
CA LEU A 107 11.45 2.90 -11.77
C LEU A 107 10.68 3.63 -10.66
N SER A 108 10.90 4.94 -10.49
CA SER A 108 10.23 5.75 -9.48
C SER A 108 8.73 5.88 -9.75
N VAL A 109 8.36 6.14 -11.01
CA VAL A 109 6.96 6.23 -11.44
C VAL A 109 6.24 4.88 -11.26
N LYS A 110 6.87 3.78 -11.70
CA LYS A 110 6.32 2.43 -11.51
C LYS A 110 6.13 2.10 -10.03
N PHE A 111 7.09 2.46 -9.18
CA PHE A 111 6.99 2.25 -7.75
C PHE A 111 5.83 3.04 -7.14
N LEU A 112 5.70 4.33 -7.45
CA LEU A 112 4.61 5.16 -6.92
C LEU A 112 3.23 4.63 -7.35
N LEU A 113 3.09 4.23 -8.61
CA LEU A 113 1.84 3.64 -9.09
C LEU A 113 1.52 2.30 -8.41
N ASP A 114 2.53 1.44 -8.19
CA ASP A 114 2.38 0.19 -7.43
C ASP A 114 1.87 0.47 -6.00
N GLN A 115 2.40 1.51 -5.34
CA GLN A 115 1.94 1.93 -4.01
C GLN A 115 0.51 2.49 -4.01
N VAL A 116 0.13 3.29 -5.02
CA VAL A 116 -1.23 3.84 -5.12
C VAL A 116 -2.26 2.73 -5.31
N VAL A 117 -2.01 1.81 -6.25
CA VAL A 117 -2.90 0.66 -6.49
C VAL A 117 -2.95 -0.25 -5.26
N GLY A 118 -1.78 -0.54 -4.66
CA GLY A 118 -1.70 -1.33 -3.44
C GLY A 118 -2.49 -0.72 -2.28
N CYS A 119 -2.36 0.59 -2.07
CA CYS A 119 -3.10 1.34 -1.05
C CYS A 119 -4.61 1.29 -1.31
N PHE A 120 -5.05 1.50 -2.55
CA PHE A 120 -6.47 1.40 -2.90
C PHE A 120 -7.05 0.02 -2.57
N ILE A 121 -6.40 -1.05 -3.01
CA ILE A 121 -6.84 -2.43 -2.73
C ILE A 121 -6.85 -2.69 -1.22
N TRP A 122 -5.83 -2.22 -0.50
CA TRP A 122 -5.74 -2.35 0.95
C TRP A 122 -6.91 -1.64 1.65
N GLN A 123 -7.25 -0.40 1.24
CA GLN A 123 -8.36 0.36 1.81
C GLN A 123 -9.72 -0.31 1.56
N VAL A 124 -9.95 -0.79 0.33
CA VAL A 124 -11.18 -1.53 -0.01
C VAL A 124 -11.32 -2.79 0.85
N ALA A 125 -10.23 -3.56 0.98
CA ALA A 125 -10.21 -4.73 1.85
C ALA A 125 -10.49 -4.37 3.30
N TYR A 126 -9.84 -3.30 3.80
CA TYR A 126 -9.98 -2.84 5.17
C TYR A 126 -11.41 -2.40 5.50
N ILE A 127 -12.05 -1.61 4.63
CA ILE A 127 -13.47 -1.23 4.75
C ILE A 127 -14.38 -2.46 4.75
N THR A 128 -14.08 -3.45 3.91
CA THR A 128 -14.92 -4.64 3.78
C THR A 128 -14.85 -5.50 5.04
N ILE A 129 -13.66 -5.71 5.60
CA ILE A 129 -13.42 -6.64 6.70
C ILE A 129 -13.61 -5.98 8.08
N ASN A 130 -13.37 -4.67 8.21
CA ASN A 130 -13.50 -3.95 9.48
C ASN A 130 -14.86 -3.21 9.57
N PRO A 131 -15.87 -3.77 10.26
CA PRO A 131 -17.20 -3.16 10.35
C PRO A 131 -17.23 -1.86 11.17
N ALA A 132 -16.28 -1.65 12.08
CA ALA A 132 -16.17 -0.38 12.79
C ALA A 132 -15.68 0.73 11.85
N TYR A 133 -14.62 0.44 11.08
CA TYR A 133 -14.09 1.37 10.09
C TYR A 133 -15.12 1.70 9.00
N ARG A 134 -15.85 0.68 8.51
CA ARG A 134 -16.94 0.87 7.54
C ARG A 134 -18.00 1.84 8.05
N ARG A 135 -18.44 1.68 9.31
CA ARG A 135 -19.43 2.58 9.92
C ARG A 135 -18.91 4.01 10.02
N SER A 136 -17.65 4.20 10.43
CA SER A 136 -17.03 5.53 10.46
C SER A 136 -16.94 6.16 9.07
N ALA A 137 -16.59 5.37 8.04
CA ALA A 137 -16.50 5.85 6.67
C ALA A 137 -17.88 6.30 6.13
N VAL A 138 -18.93 5.52 6.38
CA VAL A 138 -20.31 5.87 6.01
C VAL A 138 -20.75 7.15 6.72
N ALA A 139 -20.53 7.25 8.04
CA ALA A 139 -20.89 8.45 8.80
C ALA A 139 -20.17 9.71 8.30
N LEU A 140 -18.90 9.60 7.89
CA LEU A 140 -18.16 10.71 7.28
C LEU A 140 -18.76 11.13 5.93
N LEU A 141 -19.13 10.18 5.08
CA LEU A 141 -19.77 10.47 3.79
C LEU A 141 -21.13 11.16 3.98
N GLU A 142 -21.95 10.66 4.91
CA GLU A 142 -23.23 11.27 5.26
C GLU A 142 -23.05 12.71 5.77
N SER A 143 -22.10 12.92 6.70
CA SER A 143 -21.82 14.27 7.23
C SER A 143 -21.31 15.23 6.14
N SER A 144 -20.56 14.72 5.16
CA SER A 144 -20.04 15.52 4.06
C SER A 144 -21.15 15.90 3.08
N SER A 145 -22.09 14.99 2.80
CA SER A 145 -23.26 15.28 1.95
C SER A 145 -24.11 16.39 2.54
N VAL A 146 -24.44 16.30 3.83
CA VAL A 146 -25.23 17.31 4.54
C VAL A 146 -24.53 18.67 4.54
N MET A 147 -23.20 18.68 4.72
CA MET A 147 -22.41 19.92 4.67
C MET A 147 -22.43 20.57 3.28
N ILE A 148 -22.27 19.78 2.21
CA ILE A 148 -22.30 20.27 0.82
C ILE A 148 -23.67 20.84 0.48
N GLU A 149 -24.75 20.15 0.84
CA GLU A 149 -26.12 20.63 0.65
C GLU A 149 -26.37 21.96 1.37
N THR A 150 -25.96 22.04 2.64
CA THR A 150 -26.10 23.27 3.44
C THR A 150 -25.32 24.42 2.83
N GLN A 151 -24.09 24.18 2.36
CA GLN A 151 -23.27 25.21 1.71
C GLN A 151 -23.90 25.68 0.40
N THR A 152 -24.43 24.74 -0.40
CA THR A 152 -25.10 25.04 -1.67
C THR A 152 -26.36 25.89 -1.44
N GLN A 153 -27.18 25.56 -0.44
CA GLN A 153 -28.36 26.35 -0.07
C GLN A 153 -27.99 27.78 0.38
N ARG A 154 -26.95 27.92 1.19
CA ARG A 154 -26.48 29.24 1.65
C ARG A 154 -25.99 30.12 0.49
N LEU A 155 -25.29 29.54 -0.48
CA LEU A 155 -24.86 30.27 -1.67
C LEU A 155 -26.05 30.70 -2.53
N GLY A 156 -27.04 29.82 -2.71
CA GLY A 156 -28.28 30.15 -3.41
C GLY A 156 -29.03 31.30 -2.76
N LEU A 157 -29.16 31.30 -1.42
CA LEU A 157 -29.79 32.39 -0.68
C LEU A 157 -29.04 33.72 -0.84
N ARG A 158 -27.69 33.70 -0.78
CA ARG A 158 -26.89 34.90 -1.01
C ARG A 158 -27.09 35.47 -2.41
N HIS A 159 -27.13 34.61 -3.43
CA HIS A 159 -27.37 35.06 -4.81
C HIS A 159 -28.77 35.66 -4.97
N ALA A 160 -29.79 35.07 -4.33
CA ALA A 160 -31.14 35.64 -4.33
C ALA A 160 -31.19 37.02 -3.65
N HIS A 161 -30.51 37.18 -2.51
CA HIS A 161 -30.41 38.49 -1.83
C HIS A 161 -29.69 39.54 -2.69
N HIS A 162 -28.63 39.18 -3.41
CA HIS A 162 -27.95 40.11 -4.32
C HIS A 162 -28.83 40.49 -5.52
N ALA A 163 -29.60 39.56 -6.09
CA ALA A 163 -30.50 39.83 -7.22
C ALA A 163 -31.69 40.72 -6.86
N VAL A 164 -32.16 40.67 -5.60
CA VAL A 164 -33.24 41.55 -5.11
C VAL A 164 -32.73 42.95 -4.75
N ALA A 165 -31.43 43.09 -4.45
CA ALA A 165 -30.81 44.35 -4.07
C ALA A 165 -30.30 45.19 -5.27
N SER A 166 -30.31 44.64 -6.48
CA SER A 166 -29.96 45.31 -7.74
C SER A 166 -31.20 45.79 -8.48
#